data_AF-A0A0D0C8E4-F1
#
_entry.id   AF-A0A0D0C8E4-F1
#
_cell.length_a   1.000
_cell.length_b   1.000
_cell.length_c   1.000
_cell.angle_alpha   90.00
_cell.angle_beta   90.00
_cell.angle_gamma   90.00
#
_symmetry.space_group_name_H-M   'P 1'
#
loop_
_entity.id
_entity.type
_entity.pdbx_description
1 polymer ?
#
loop_
_entity_poly.entity_id
_entity_poly.type
_entity_poly.pdbx_seq_one_letter_code
_entity_poly.pdbx_strand_id
1 'polypeptide(L)'
;MPDIERLYTQYIAGYSSAVRHLKSLSNKPELDAYFAQTQVHSSLLSRTLNLQFLLVKPVQRLSMYSLLLDAILYQTPDSHPDEGNLRFAKARIQKLLLVFREQRDRMEVKKITLDDAQKQNLTSNLSSVPSATHSHSKGLNTAYPFTDEADKLRRLGDELQKIKLFVTEFVKTVYG
;
A
#
# COMPACT_ATOMS: atom_id res chain seq x y z
N MET A 1 -24.51 4.16 -12.48
CA MET A 1 -23.69 2.96 -12.75
C MET A 1 -23.56 2.10 -11.47
N PRO A 2 -24.67 1.56 -10.93
CA PRO A 2 -24.63 0.84 -9.64
C PRO A 2 -23.80 -0.46 -9.71
N ASP A 3 -23.81 -1.12 -10.86
CA ASP A 3 -23.15 -2.43 -11.02
C ASP A 3 -21.62 -2.36 -10.96
N ILE A 4 -21.03 -1.37 -11.64
CA ILE A 4 -19.57 -1.13 -11.61
C ILE A 4 -19.12 -0.77 -10.19
N GLU A 5 -19.90 0.06 -9.50
CA GLU A 5 -19.59 0.50 -8.13
C GLU A 5 -19.50 -0.68 -7.16
N ARG A 6 -20.49 -1.58 -7.19
CA ARG A 6 -20.51 -2.78 -6.34
C ARG A 6 -19.32 -3.70 -6.62
N LEU A 7 -19.08 -4.02 -7.90
CA LEU A 7 -18.01 -4.93 -8.31
C LEU A 7 -16.63 -4.40 -7.93
N TYR A 8 -16.37 -3.12 -8.19
CA TYR A 8 -15.08 -2.53 -7.86
C TYR A 8 -14.89 -2.34 -6.36
N THR A 9 -15.94 -2.02 -5.60
CA THR A 9 -15.88 -1.96 -4.13
C THR A 9 -15.39 -3.29 -3.57
N GLN A 10 -16.00 -4.40 -4.01
CA GLN A 10 -15.61 -5.73 -3.57
C GLN A 10 -14.17 -6.08 -3.97
N TYR A 11 -13.77 -5.73 -5.20
CA TYR A 11 -12.41 -5.99 -5.68
C TYR A 11 -11.36 -5.21 -4.87
N ILE A 12 -11.58 -3.92 -4.65
CA ILE A 12 -10.62 -3.03 -3.98
C ILE A 12 -10.50 -3.38 -2.50
N ALA A 13 -11.59 -3.76 -1.85
CA ALA A 13 -11.57 -4.28 -0.48
C ALA A 13 -10.71 -5.55 -0.36
N GLY A 14 -10.74 -6.44 -1.36
CA GLY A 14 -9.95 -7.67 -1.37
C GLY A 14 -8.50 -7.51 -1.86
N TYR A 15 -8.20 -6.44 -2.61
CA TYR A 15 -6.94 -6.29 -3.33
C TYR A 15 -5.69 -6.36 -2.42
N SER A 16 -5.69 -5.64 -1.30
CA SER A 16 -4.54 -5.61 -0.37
C SER A 16 -4.27 -6.98 0.26
N SER A 17 -5.33 -7.72 0.58
CA SER A 17 -5.24 -9.09 1.09
C SER A 17 -4.71 -10.04 0.03
N ALA A 18 -5.23 -9.96 -1.20
CA ALA A 18 -4.78 -10.79 -2.32
C ALA A 18 -3.30 -10.58 -2.64
N VAL A 19 -2.83 -9.33 -2.67
CA VAL A 19 -1.41 -9.02 -2.90
C VAL A 19 -0.53 -9.56 -1.77
N ARG A 20 -0.96 -9.43 -0.51
CA ARG A 20 -0.22 -9.98 0.64
C ARG A 20 -0.16 -11.50 0.59
N HIS A 21 -1.27 -12.15 0.26
CA HIS A 21 -1.34 -13.59 0.12
C HIS A 21 -0.41 -14.08 -1.00
N LEU A 22 -0.46 -13.43 -2.17
CA LEU A 22 0.46 -13.72 -3.26
C LEU A 22 1.93 -13.59 -2.82
N LYS A 23 2.28 -12.50 -2.11
CA LYS A 23 3.63 -12.31 -1.55
C LYS A 23 4.03 -13.39 -0.56
N SER A 24 3.10 -13.87 0.28
CA SER A 24 3.37 -14.95 1.23
C SER A 24 3.63 -16.30 0.55
N LEU A 25 3.13 -16.48 -0.68
CA LEU A 25 3.31 -17.71 -1.44
C LEU A 25 4.55 -17.72 -2.34
N SER A 26 5.19 -16.57 -2.57
CA SER A 26 6.37 -16.42 -3.46
C SER A 26 7.60 -17.26 -3.08
N ASN A 27 7.60 -17.88 -1.90
CA ASN A 27 8.70 -18.75 -1.45
C ASN A 27 8.45 -20.24 -1.78
N LYS A 28 7.37 -20.56 -2.49
CA LYS A 28 6.99 -21.93 -2.83
C LYS A 28 7.43 -22.27 -4.26
N PRO A 29 8.39 -23.19 -4.46
CA PRO A 29 8.88 -23.53 -5.80
C PRO A 29 7.79 -24.15 -6.69
N GLU A 30 6.75 -24.76 -6.11
CA GLU A 30 5.62 -25.30 -6.87
C GLU A 30 4.81 -24.20 -7.55
N LEU A 31 4.68 -23.03 -6.89
CA LEU A 31 3.95 -21.89 -7.43
C LEU A 31 4.73 -21.23 -8.58
N ASP A 32 6.05 -21.14 -8.46
CA ASP A 32 6.90 -20.62 -9.53
C ASP A 32 6.86 -21.51 -10.78
N ALA A 33 6.90 -22.83 -10.58
CA ALA A 33 6.73 -23.80 -11.67
C ALA A 33 5.36 -23.65 -12.35
N TYR A 34 4.30 -23.46 -11.57
CA TYR A 34 2.96 -23.20 -12.10
C TYR A 34 2.88 -21.89 -12.89
N PHE A 35 3.49 -20.80 -12.40
CA PHE A 35 3.54 -19.54 -13.13
C PHE A 35 4.36 -19.65 -14.42
N ALA A 36 5.48 -20.37 -14.41
CA ALA A 36 6.28 -20.61 -15.61
C ALA A 36 5.48 -21.39 -16.68
N GLN A 37 4.78 -22.46 -16.30
CA GLN A 37 3.89 -23.19 -17.23
C GLN A 37 2.78 -22.30 -17.76
N THR A 38 2.12 -21.55 -16.87
CA THR A 38 1.04 -20.63 -17.25
C THR A 38 1.54 -19.55 -18.20
N GLN A 39 2.76 -19.03 -17.99
CA GLN A 39 3.40 -18.03 -18.85
C GLN A 39 3.62 -18.58 -20.26
N VAL A 40 4.10 -19.82 -20.40
CA VAL A 40 4.29 -20.47 -21.71
C VAL A 40 2.96 -20.54 -22.47
N HIS A 41 1.89 -21.04 -21.84
CA HIS A 41 0.58 -21.18 -22.48
C HIS A 41 -0.06 -19.83 -22.82
N SER A 42 0.12 -18.84 -21.95
CA SER A 42 -0.50 -17.53 -22.10
C SER A 42 0.25 -16.60 -23.07
N SER A 43 1.55 -16.84 -23.29
CA SER A 43 2.39 -16.07 -24.23
C SER A 43 1.87 -16.11 -25.68
N LEU A 44 1.09 -17.14 -26.03
CA LEU A 44 0.43 -17.30 -27.33
C LEU A 44 -0.74 -16.33 -27.54
N LEU A 45 -1.32 -15.79 -26.47
CA LEU A 45 -2.51 -14.94 -26.48
C LEU A 45 -2.18 -13.47 -26.18
N SER A 46 -1.16 -13.21 -25.37
CA SER A 46 -0.76 -11.87 -24.96
C SER A 46 0.66 -11.89 -24.40
N ARG A 47 1.41 -10.78 -24.50
CA ARG A 47 2.66 -10.60 -23.75
C ARG A 47 2.32 -10.63 -22.26
N THR A 48 2.47 -11.80 -21.64
CA THR A 48 1.91 -12.03 -20.33
C THR A 48 2.69 -11.32 -19.24
N LEU A 49 1.90 -10.58 -18.46
CA LEU A 49 2.36 -9.79 -17.35
C LEU A 49 2.24 -10.67 -16.10
N ASN A 50 3.21 -10.55 -15.20
CA ASN A 50 3.19 -11.25 -13.91
C ASN A 50 1.83 -11.06 -13.21
N LEU A 51 1.32 -12.10 -12.53
CA LEU A 51 0.02 -12.08 -11.86
C LEU A 51 -0.16 -10.86 -10.94
N GLN A 52 0.90 -10.47 -10.22
CA GLN A 52 0.88 -9.28 -9.38
C GLN A 52 0.55 -8.01 -10.17
N PHE A 53 1.10 -7.88 -11.38
CA PHE A 53 0.81 -6.76 -12.27
C PHE A 53 -0.62 -6.80 -12.80
N LEU A 54 -1.16 -8.00 -13.07
CA LEU A 54 -2.56 -8.16 -13.49
C LEU A 54 -3.54 -7.73 -12.41
N LEU A 55 -3.24 -7.99 -11.13
CA LEU A 55 -4.08 -7.59 -10.00
C LEU A 55 -4.17 -6.06 -9.83
N VAL A 56 -3.17 -5.31 -10.29
CA VAL A 56 -3.19 -3.83 -10.23
C VAL A 56 -4.11 -3.24 -11.30
N LYS A 57 -4.34 -3.95 -12.41
CA LYS A 57 -5.02 -3.41 -13.60
C LYS A 57 -6.44 -2.90 -13.33
N PRO A 58 -7.33 -3.59 -12.61
CA PRO A 58 -8.67 -3.06 -12.36
C PRO A 58 -8.62 -1.74 -11.58
N VAL A 59 -7.74 -1.63 -10.59
CA VAL A 59 -7.55 -0.38 -9.82
C VAL A 59 -7.12 0.77 -10.74
N GLN A 60 -6.16 0.51 -11.64
CA GLN A 60 -5.70 1.49 -12.63
C GLN A 60 -6.76 1.81 -13.70
N ARG A 61 -7.56 0.83 -14.10
CA ARG A 61 -8.52 0.96 -15.21
C ARG A 61 -9.55 2.04 -14.92
N LEU A 62 -9.97 2.15 -13.66
CA LEU A 62 -10.94 3.16 -13.27
C LEU A 62 -10.40 4.59 -13.37
N SER A 63 -9.15 4.83 -12.97
CA SER A 63 -8.52 6.15 -13.14
C SER A 63 -8.32 6.48 -14.62
N MET A 64 -8.04 5.48 -15.46
CA MET A 64 -7.95 5.69 -16.91
C MET A 64 -9.26 6.19 -17.52
N TYR A 65 -10.42 5.72 -17.04
CA TYR A 65 -11.70 6.22 -17.54
C TYR A 65 -11.91 7.72 -17.24
N SER A 66 -11.44 8.22 -16.09
CA SER A 66 -11.49 9.67 -15.82
C SER A 66 -10.66 10.43 -16.85
N LEU A 67 -9.43 9.98 -17.12
CA LEU A 67 -8.53 10.64 -18.08
C LEU A 67 -9.07 10.59 -19.52
N LEU A 68 -9.67 9.48 -19.91
CA LEU A 68 -10.29 9.35 -21.23
C LEU A 68 -11.50 10.27 -21.37
N LEU A 69 -12.36 10.34 -20.35
CA LEU A 69 -13.50 11.26 -20.37
C LEU A 69 -13.05 12.71 -20.38
N ASP A 70 -11.95 13.06 -19.71
CA ASP A 70 -11.33 14.38 -19.78
C ASP A 70 -10.87 14.72 -21.21
N ALA A 71 -10.17 13.80 -21.85
CA ALA A 71 -9.69 14.00 -23.22
C ALA A 71 -10.83 14.12 -24.24
N ILE A 72 -11.89 13.31 -24.09
CA ILE A 72 -13.06 13.37 -24.96
C ILE A 72 -13.80 14.69 -24.74
N LEU A 73 -14.04 15.09 -23.49
CA LEU A 73 -14.73 16.34 -23.16
C LEU A 73 -13.95 17.56 -23.68
N TYR A 74 -12.62 17.55 -23.59
CA TYR A 74 -11.78 18.63 -24.14
C TYR A 74 -11.96 18.83 -25.65
N GLN A 75 -12.21 17.74 -26.39
CA GLN A 75 -12.43 17.77 -27.84
C GLN A 75 -13.91 17.87 -28.22
N THR A 76 -14.82 17.94 -27.24
CA THR A 76 -16.26 18.03 -27.46
C THR A 76 -16.73 19.48 -27.34
N PRO A 77 -17.31 20.09 -28.39
CA PRO A 77 -17.86 21.44 -28.32
C PRO A 77 -19.02 21.55 -27.32
N ASP A 78 -19.20 22.73 -26.71
CA ASP A 78 -20.29 22.98 -25.75
C ASP A 78 -21.69 22.84 -26.37
N SER A 79 -21.81 22.95 -27.69
CA SER A 79 -23.07 22.74 -28.44
C SER A 79 -23.41 21.27 -28.69
N HIS A 80 -22.51 20.34 -28.37
CA HIS A 80 -22.70 18.92 -28.65
C HIS A 80 -23.70 18.29 -27.67
N PRO A 81 -24.67 17.47 -28.14
CA PRO A 81 -25.69 16.88 -27.28
C PRO A 81 -25.12 15.97 -26.17
N ASP A 82 -23.95 15.37 -26.38
CA ASP A 82 -23.29 14.52 -25.38
C ASP A 82 -22.43 15.26 -24.35
N GLU A 83 -22.26 16.58 -24.45
CA GLU A 83 -21.41 17.33 -23.53
C GLU A 83 -21.85 17.13 -22.06
N GLY A 84 -23.15 17.26 -21.80
CA GLY A 84 -23.71 17.09 -20.47
C GLY A 84 -23.58 15.65 -19.96
N ASN A 85 -23.73 14.67 -20.87
CA ASN A 85 -23.56 13.25 -20.56
C ASN A 85 -22.11 12.93 -20.18
N LEU A 86 -21.13 13.50 -20.90
CA LEU A 86 -19.71 13.33 -20.62
C LEU A 86 -19.31 13.96 -19.28
N ARG A 87 -19.80 15.17 -18.96
CA ARG A 87 -19.58 15.80 -17.65
C ARG A 87 -20.17 14.96 -16.52
N PHE A 88 -21.40 14.48 -16.69
CA PHE A 88 -22.05 13.62 -15.71
C PHE A 88 -21.28 12.31 -15.48
N ALA A 89 -20.87 11.64 -16.55
CA ALA A 89 -20.08 10.41 -16.49
C ALA A 89 -18.74 10.64 -15.77
N LYS A 90 -18.04 11.71 -16.11
CA LYS A 90 -16.78 12.10 -15.46
C LYS A 90 -16.96 12.32 -13.95
N ALA A 91 -17.95 13.13 -13.56
CA ALA A 91 -18.23 13.40 -12.15
C ALA A 91 -18.56 12.11 -11.37
N ARG A 92 -19.32 11.19 -11.98
CA ARG A 92 -19.63 9.88 -11.38
C ARG A 92 -18.39 9.02 -11.16
N ILE A 93 -17.48 8.95 -12.13
CA ILE A 93 -16.23 8.18 -11.99
C ILE A 93 -15.30 8.82 -10.96
N GLN A 94 -15.17 10.15 -10.95
CA GLN A 94 -14.37 10.87 -9.96
C GLN A 94 -14.88 10.63 -8.54
N LYS A 95 -16.19 10.71 -8.31
CA LYS A 95 -16.80 10.39 -7.02
C LYS A 95 -16.45 8.97 -6.56
N LEU A 96 -16.53 8.01 -7.47
CA LEU A 96 -16.25 6.61 -7.18
C LEU A 96 -14.76 6.36 -6.88
N LEU A 97 -13.85 7.05 -7.58
CA LEU A 97 -12.42 7.06 -7.26
C LEU A 97 -12.11 7.65 -5.87
N LEU A 98 -12.82 8.70 -5.46
CA LEU A 98 -12.68 9.29 -4.12
C LEU A 98 -13.10 8.29 -3.02
N VAL A 99 -14.27 7.66 -3.18
CA VAL A 99 -14.76 6.63 -2.24
C VAL A 99 -13.72 5.51 -2.09
N PHE A 100 -13.10 5.07 -3.17
CA PHE A 100 -12.10 4.01 -3.11
C PHE A 100 -10.78 4.43 -2.49
N ARG A 101 -10.33 5.66 -2.73
CA ARG A 101 -9.19 6.24 -2.03
C ARG A 101 -9.43 6.24 -0.52
N GLU A 102 -10.57 6.76 -0.10
CA GLU A 102 -10.95 6.79 1.32
C GLU A 102 -11.04 5.38 1.92
N GLN A 103 -11.62 4.41 1.20
CA GLN A 103 -11.69 3.02 1.66
C GLN A 103 -10.29 2.42 1.87
N ARG A 104 -9.37 2.63 0.92
CA ARG A 104 -7.99 2.19 1.04
C ARG A 104 -7.32 2.84 2.25
N ASP A 105 -7.41 4.16 2.38
CA ASP A 105 -6.77 4.92 3.45
C ASP A 105 -7.30 4.47 4.83
N ARG A 106 -8.63 4.21 4.95
CA ARG A 106 -9.23 3.63 6.16
C ARG A 106 -8.66 2.24 6.50
N MET A 107 -8.43 1.39 5.51
CA MET A 107 -7.86 0.06 5.75
C MET A 107 -6.38 0.11 6.13
N GLU A 108 -5.63 1.06 5.59
CA GLU A 108 -4.23 1.30 5.96
C GLU A 108 -4.11 1.82 7.40
N VAL A 109 -4.94 2.80 7.78
CA VAL A 109 -4.98 3.34 9.15
C VAL A 109 -5.35 2.27 10.17
N LYS A 110 -6.39 1.47 9.92
CA LYS A 110 -6.79 0.37 10.82
C LYS A 110 -5.64 -0.61 11.06
N LYS A 111 -4.84 -0.90 10.03
CA LYS A 111 -3.69 -1.80 10.17
C LYS A 111 -2.62 -1.19 11.08
N ILE A 112 -2.29 0.09 10.89
CA ILE A 112 -1.29 0.77 11.72
C ILE A 112 -1.72 0.76 13.19
N THR A 113 -2.97 1.10 13.49
CA THR A 113 -3.48 1.09 14.86
C THR A 113 -3.47 -0.31 15.49
N LEU A 114 -3.76 -1.36 14.72
CA LEU A 114 -3.69 -2.75 15.20
C LEU A 114 -2.24 -3.18 15.47
N ASP A 115 -1.31 -2.86 14.56
CA ASP A 115 0.12 -3.16 14.72
C ASP A 115 0.70 -2.39 15.94
N ASP A 116 0.27 -1.15 16.18
CA ASP A 116 0.68 -0.34 17.33
C ASP A 116 0.07 -0.87 18.65
N ALA A 117 -1.20 -1.28 18.65
CA ALA A 117 -1.84 -1.89 19.82
C ALA A 117 -1.20 -3.24 20.20
N GLN A 118 -0.77 -4.04 19.21
CA GLN A 118 -0.02 -5.26 19.47
C GLN A 118 1.35 -4.95 20.08
N LYS A 119 2.08 -3.94 19.58
CA LYS A 119 3.36 -3.53 20.18
C LYS A 119 3.21 -3.01 21.60
N GLN A 120 2.15 -2.27 21.92
CA GLN A 120 1.89 -1.79 23.28
C GLN A 120 1.55 -2.91 24.27
N ASN A 121 0.88 -3.98 23.82
CA ASN A 121 0.61 -5.15 24.68
C ASN A 121 1.88 -5.98 24.98
N LEU A 122 2.88 -5.97 24.09
CA LEU A 122 4.19 -6.58 24.38
C LEU A 122 5.03 -5.77 25.37
N THR A 123 4.87 -4.44 25.42
CA THR A 123 5.64 -3.58 26.34
C THR A 123 4.97 -3.45 27.72
N SER A 124 3.65 -3.61 27.83
CA SER A 124 2.93 -3.52 29.11
C SER A 124 3.13 -4.73 30.04
N ASN A 125 3.62 -5.87 29.53
CA ASN A 125 3.89 -7.06 30.34
C ASN A 125 5.31 -7.08 30.98
N LEU A 126 6.14 -6.05 30.74
CA LEU A 126 7.48 -5.94 31.36
C LEU A 126 7.55 -5.01 32.58
N SER A 127 6.43 -4.38 32.99
CA SER A 127 6.44 -3.34 34.05
C SER A 127 5.97 -3.81 35.44
N SER A 128 5.80 -5.11 35.68
CA SER A 128 5.48 -5.64 37.02
C SER A 128 6.63 -6.47 37.60
N VAL A 129 7.67 -5.79 38.11
CA VAL A 129 8.68 -6.42 38.98
C VAL A 129 8.70 -5.66 40.31
N PRO A 130 8.36 -6.30 41.46
CA PRO A 130 8.60 -5.70 42.76
C PRO A 130 10.09 -5.78 43.09
N SER A 131 10.66 -4.68 43.57
CA SER A 131 12.04 -4.61 44.07
C SER A 131 12.21 -5.50 45.29
N ALA A 132 13.16 -6.44 45.23
CA ALA A 132 13.74 -7.08 46.40
C ALA A 132 15.25 -7.29 46.19
N THR A 133 16.00 -6.94 47.22
CA THR A 133 17.45 -6.78 47.30
C THR A 133 18.21 -8.10 47.56
N HIS A 134 19.45 -8.14 47.08
CA HIS A 134 20.60 -8.99 47.47
C HIS A 134 20.54 -10.52 47.33
N SER A 135 21.42 -11.08 46.50
CA SER A 135 22.60 -11.89 46.91
C SER A 135 23.23 -12.66 45.72
N HIS A 136 24.50 -13.04 45.89
CA HIS A 136 25.39 -13.67 44.92
C HIS A 136 24.89 -15.01 44.34
N SER A 137 25.16 -15.28 43.04
CA SER A 137 26.18 -16.25 42.61
C SER A 137 26.12 -16.56 41.10
N LYS A 138 27.29 -16.52 40.47
CA LYS A 138 27.82 -17.41 39.42
C LYS A 138 26.94 -17.74 38.18
N GLY A 139 27.31 -17.09 37.07
CA GLY A 139 27.64 -17.73 35.79
C GLY A 139 26.51 -18.34 34.96
N LEU A 140 26.22 -17.71 33.81
CA LEU A 140 26.13 -18.37 32.51
C LEU A 140 26.21 -17.28 31.41
N ASN A 141 27.12 -17.46 30.46
CA ASN A 141 27.26 -16.62 29.27
C ASN A 141 26.07 -16.81 28.33
N THR A 142 25.34 -15.74 28.04
CA THR A 142 24.66 -15.54 26.74
C THR A 142 24.73 -14.05 26.38
N ALA A 143 25.82 -13.66 25.73
CA ALA A 143 25.93 -12.33 25.11
C ALA A 143 25.08 -12.32 23.83
N TYR A 144 23.87 -11.77 23.91
CA TYR A 144 23.11 -11.34 22.73
C TYR A 144 23.39 -9.83 22.50
N PRO A 145 23.81 -9.42 21.28
CA PRO A 145 24.26 -8.06 21.02
C PRO A 145 23.06 -7.13 20.78
N PHE A 146 22.55 -6.50 21.84
CA PHE A 146 21.48 -5.49 21.77
C PHE A 146 21.98 -4.10 21.30
N THR A 147 23.28 -3.94 21.02
CA THR A 147 23.88 -2.63 20.69
C THR A 147 23.76 -2.27 19.20
N ASP A 148 23.78 -3.24 18.29
CA ASP A 148 23.86 -2.99 16.84
C ASP A 148 22.53 -2.51 16.23
N GLU A 149 21.40 -2.92 16.80
CA GLU A 149 20.06 -2.50 16.33
C GLU A 149 19.71 -1.07 16.79
N ALA A 150 20.10 -0.72 18.02
CA ALA A 150 19.94 0.64 18.56
C ALA A 150 20.77 1.67 17.76
N ASP A 151 22.00 1.31 17.39
CA ASP A 151 22.87 2.17 16.58
C ASP A 151 22.35 2.35 15.15
N LYS A 152 21.75 1.30 14.55
CA LYS A 152 21.09 1.39 13.23
C LYS A 152 19.85 2.29 13.28
N LEU A 153 19.03 2.17 14.32
CA LEU A 153 17.86 3.03 14.51
C LEU A 153 18.26 4.51 14.69
N ARG A 154 19.36 4.78 15.40
CA ARG A 154 19.86 6.15 15.58
C ARG A 154 20.34 6.76 14.27
N ARG A 155 21.10 6.01 13.47
CA ARG A 155 21.57 6.44 12.15
C ARG A 155 20.41 6.72 11.18
N LEU A 156 19.39 5.86 11.20
CA LEU A 156 18.20 6.05 10.36
C LEU A 156 17.40 7.30 10.78
N GLY A 157 17.33 7.58 12.08
CA GLY A 157 16.74 8.83 12.61
C GLY A 157 17.48 10.08 12.11
N ASP A 158 18.81 10.06 12.17
CA ASP A 158 19.65 11.16 11.70
C ASP A 158 19.49 11.39 10.18
N GLU A 159 19.33 10.32 9.39
CA GLU A 159 19.14 10.40 7.94
C GLU A 159 17.78 10.98 7.56
N LEU A 160 16.71 10.57 8.25
CA LEU A 160 15.37 11.15 8.07
C LEU A 160 15.34 12.65 8.37
N GLN A 161 16.11 13.09 9.39
CA GLN A 161 16.20 14.50 9.73
C GLN A 161 16.93 15.31 8.64
N LYS A 162 17.97 14.75 8.02
CA LYS A 162 18.64 15.37 6.87
C LYS A 162 17.71 15.49 5.66
N ILE A 163 16.93 14.45 5.36
CA ILE A 163 15.96 14.48 4.26
C ILE A 163 14.90 15.56 4.52
N LYS A 164 14.39 15.67 5.75
CA LYS A 164 13.41 16.70 6.13
C LYS A 164 13.96 18.11 5.95
N LEU A 165 15.21 18.35 6.35
CA LEU A 165 15.88 19.64 6.17
C LEU A 165 16.09 19.95 4.68
N PHE A 166 16.53 18.97 3.88
CA PHE A 166 16.68 19.12 2.43
C PHE A 166 15.37 19.50 1.75
N VAL A 167 14.26 18.82 2.07
CA VAL A 167 12.94 19.14 1.50
C VAL A 167 12.51 20.55 1.87
N THR A 168 12.80 20.99 3.09
CA THR A 168 12.44 22.34 3.56
C THR A 168 13.23 23.42 2.82
N GLU A 169 14.54 23.23 2.67
CA GLU A 169 15.43 24.12 1.88
C GLU A 169 15.06 24.12 0.40
N PHE A 170 14.75 22.95 -0.17
CA PHE A 170 14.35 22.83 -1.56
C PHE A 170 13.03 23.58 -1.83
N VAL A 171 12.02 23.40 -0.97
CA VAL A 171 10.76 24.15 -1.09
C VAL A 171 10.99 25.65 -0.96
N LYS A 172 11.87 26.08 -0.05
CA LYS A 172 12.22 27.49 0.13
C LYS A 172 12.95 28.09 -1.07
N THR A 173 13.76 27.29 -1.77
CA THR A 173 14.53 27.71 -2.96
C THR A 173 13.69 27.72 -4.24
N VAL A 174 12.66 26.86 -4.33
CA VAL A 174 11.81 26.74 -5.52
C VAL A 174 10.60 27.69 -5.46
N TYR A 175 10.14 28.06 -4.26
CA TYR A 175 8.94 28.88 -4.06
C TYR A 175 9.18 30.19 -3.30
N GLY A 176 10.43 30.52 -2.97
CA GLY A 176 10.84 31.81 -2.39
C GLY A 176 11.69 32.60 -3.38
#